data_AF-A0A1X2FVJ3-F1
#
_entry.id   AF-A0A1X2FVJ3-F1
#
_cell.length_a   1.000
_cell.length_b   1.000
_cell.length_c   1.000
_cell.angle_alpha   90.00
_cell.angle_beta   90.00
_cell.angle_gamma   90.00
#
_symmetry.space_group_name_H-M   'P 1'
#
loop_
_entity.id
_entity.type
_entity.pdbx_description
1 polymer ?
#
loop_
_entity_poly.entity_id
_entity_poly.type
_entity_poly.pdbx_seq_one_letter_code
_entity_poly.pdbx_strand_id
1 'polypeptide(L)'
;MEIKFYRIGELSNSQFNFAVIFATYKGKWIFVRHEDKNTWEVPGGHREKNEDINVTASRELFEETGALKYKIEPVCDYSVTMDEITTSGRLLYAKVNEMGPLPDSEICEVSFFKMMPDNLTYADVQPILLRKVLDFLSGKVLKLLEKDKTRNINIINFIRNYPIYIIESVGDSVLVRGISDEDWVYISSKSYDEFFQLIEGLDEEDKCFAVIEDWMLSYIVKNRKIKSRLTSVKLVYDSNVPLPTVKSHVVDLSIADAPYIFENSKYKEYISIEYIEDRIKNGIGLGIYEDEKLVAWAITHDDGAIGFLNVLEDYRRKGYGMDVTVAMIKRLLELGQFPFVHIEEDNVKSMNLALKAGFRKDRRVHWIKLN
;
A
#
# COMPACT_ATOMS: atom_id res chain seq x y z
N MET A 1 26.68 15.02 2.14
CA MET A 1 25.52 15.50 1.36
C MET A 1 24.34 15.71 2.31
N GLU A 2 23.63 16.83 2.18
CA GLU A 2 22.43 17.17 2.97
C GLU A 2 21.27 17.51 2.01
N ILE A 3 20.06 17.02 2.28
CA ILE A 3 18.86 17.36 1.51
C ILE A 3 17.82 17.99 2.44
N LYS A 4 17.29 19.15 2.07
CA LYS A 4 16.22 19.85 2.81
C LYS A 4 14.98 19.98 1.95
N PHE A 5 13.82 19.80 2.58
CA PHE A 5 12.52 19.98 1.94
C PHE A 5 11.82 21.20 2.52
N TYR A 6 11.17 21.96 1.65
CA TYR A 6 10.44 23.18 1.98
C TYR A 6 9.01 23.09 1.45
N ARG A 7 8.08 23.83 2.06
CA ARG A 7 6.74 23.97 1.47
C ARG A 7 6.83 24.76 0.18
N ILE A 8 5.91 24.48 -0.73
CA ILE A 8 5.77 25.24 -1.98
C ILE A 8 5.65 26.72 -1.67
N GLY A 9 6.56 27.51 -2.25
CA GLY A 9 6.58 28.97 -2.13
C GLY A 9 7.44 29.52 -1.00
N GLU A 10 8.09 28.66 -0.20
CA GLU A 10 9.13 29.11 0.73
C GLU A 10 10.40 29.58 0.00
N LEU A 11 10.67 29.00 -1.17
CA LEU A 11 11.71 29.48 -2.09
C LEU A 11 11.07 30.29 -3.22
N SER A 12 11.69 31.42 -3.55
CA SER A 12 11.30 32.24 -4.70
C SER A 12 11.74 31.58 -6.00
N ASN A 13 11.00 31.81 -7.09
CA ASN A 13 11.30 31.20 -8.39
C ASN A 13 12.72 31.48 -8.90
N SER A 14 13.28 32.64 -8.56
CA SER A 14 14.65 33.02 -8.91
C SER A 14 15.74 32.16 -8.24
N GLN A 15 15.41 31.46 -7.14
CA GLN A 15 16.37 30.63 -6.41
C GLN A 15 16.54 29.24 -7.00
N PHE A 16 15.54 28.73 -7.74
CA PHE A 16 15.60 27.37 -8.28
C PHE A 16 16.69 27.22 -9.34
N ASN A 17 17.36 26.08 -9.31
CA ASN A 17 18.31 25.63 -10.32
C ASN A 17 17.68 24.54 -11.20
N PHE A 18 16.86 23.66 -10.63
CA PHE A 18 16.39 22.43 -11.28
C PHE A 18 14.90 22.18 -11.09
N ALA A 19 14.24 21.62 -12.11
CA ALA A 19 12.96 20.94 -11.98
C ALA A 19 13.21 19.43 -12.07
N VAL A 20 12.78 18.66 -11.07
CA VAL A 20 12.89 17.19 -11.06
C VAL A 20 11.50 16.58 -11.07
N ILE A 21 11.22 15.71 -12.05
CA ILE A 21 9.88 15.21 -12.33
C ILE A 21 9.86 13.68 -12.20
N PHE A 22 9.18 13.19 -11.16
CA PHE A 22 8.82 11.77 -11.12
C PHE A 22 7.55 11.56 -11.93
N ALA A 23 7.69 11.01 -13.13
CA ALA A 23 6.58 10.77 -14.04
C ALA A 23 6.14 9.29 -14.03
N THR A 24 4.84 9.02 -14.10
CA THR A 24 4.30 7.68 -14.37
C THR A 24 3.57 7.63 -15.71
N TYR A 25 3.71 6.50 -16.41
CA TYR A 25 2.91 6.14 -17.57
C TYR A 25 2.48 4.69 -17.46
N LYS A 26 1.17 4.43 -17.58
CA LYS A 26 0.57 3.08 -17.45
C LYS A 26 1.08 2.32 -16.21
N GLY A 27 1.10 2.99 -15.06
CA GLY A 27 1.46 2.39 -13.77
C GLY A 27 2.94 2.01 -13.62
N LYS A 28 3.82 2.60 -14.42
CA LYS A 28 5.29 2.47 -14.33
C LYS A 28 5.94 3.85 -14.28
N TRP A 29 7.03 3.97 -13.53
CA TRP A 29 7.88 5.16 -13.50
C TRP A 29 8.63 5.31 -14.82
N ILE A 30 8.71 6.54 -15.32
CA ILE A 30 9.48 6.88 -16.52
C ILE A 30 10.90 7.25 -16.10
N PHE A 31 11.89 6.61 -16.70
CA PHE A 31 13.30 6.95 -16.58
C PHE A 31 13.89 7.18 -17.96
N VAL A 32 14.87 8.07 -18.02
CA VAL A 32 15.60 8.46 -19.23
C VAL A 32 17.08 8.12 -19.08
N ARG A 33 17.75 7.92 -20.21
CA ARG A 33 19.20 7.70 -20.27
C ARG A 33 19.81 8.57 -21.35
N HIS A 34 20.82 9.35 -20.98
CA HIS A 34 21.57 10.20 -21.90
C HIS A 34 22.52 9.37 -22.78
N GLU A 35 22.84 9.88 -23.97
CA GLU A 35 23.76 9.24 -24.91
C GLU A 35 25.14 8.93 -24.31
N ASP A 36 25.63 9.80 -23.42
CA ASP A 36 26.95 9.71 -22.79
C ASP A 36 26.97 8.93 -21.47
N LYS A 37 25.82 8.40 -21.03
CA LYS A 37 25.67 7.69 -19.75
C LYS A 37 25.11 6.28 -19.93
N ASN A 38 25.58 5.39 -19.05
CA ASN A 38 24.99 4.06 -18.86
C ASN A 38 24.08 3.99 -17.62
N THR A 39 23.78 5.13 -17.00
CA THR A 39 22.96 5.26 -15.80
C THR A 39 21.59 5.85 -16.13
N TRP A 40 20.59 5.56 -15.30
CA TRP A 40 19.23 6.06 -15.42
C TRP A 40 18.99 7.30 -14.57
N GLU A 41 18.14 8.19 -15.05
CA GLU A 41 17.62 9.30 -14.25
C GLU A 41 16.15 9.56 -14.52
N VAL A 42 15.48 10.22 -13.58
CA VAL A 42 14.12 10.72 -13.82
C VAL A 42 14.20 12.00 -14.65
N PRO A 43 13.17 12.30 -15.46
CA PRO A 43 13.20 13.49 -16.28
C PRO A 43 13.31 14.76 -15.43
N GLY A 44 14.07 15.73 -15.92
CA GLY A 44 14.29 17.00 -15.25
C GLY A 44 15.56 17.69 -15.71
N GLY A 45 15.55 19.03 -15.61
CA GLY A 45 16.64 19.83 -16.13
C GLY A 45 16.74 21.20 -15.48
N HIS A 46 17.62 22.01 -16.05
CA HIS A 46 17.94 23.33 -15.55
C HIS A 46 16.85 24.34 -15.88
N ARG A 47 16.50 25.18 -14.91
CA ARG A 47 15.62 26.32 -15.15
C ARG A 47 16.37 27.39 -15.96
N GLU A 48 15.77 27.83 -17.07
CA GLU A 48 16.32 28.90 -17.88
C GLU A 48 16.15 30.30 -17.25
N LYS A 49 16.87 31.29 -17.79
CA LYS A 49 16.81 32.66 -17.29
C LYS A 49 15.40 33.24 -17.45
N ASN A 50 14.81 33.67 -16.34
CA ASN A 50 13.45 34.21 -16.24
C ASN A 50 12.32 33.20 -16.50
N GLU A 51 12.62 31.89 -16.55
CA GLU A 51 11.62 30.84 -16.70
C GLU A 51 10.96 30.53 -15.34
N ASP A 52 9.65 30.27 -15.33
CA ASP A 52 8.97 29.71 -14.16
C ASP A 52 9.31 28.24 -14.03
N ILE A 53 9.61 27.78 -12.82
CA ILE A 53 10.08 26.40 -12.59
C ILE A 53 9.06 25.33 -13.02
N ASN A 54 7.76 25.65 -13.05
CA ASN A 54 6.74 24.71 -13.53
C ASN A 54 6.68 24.67 -15.07
N VAL A 55 7.08 25.76 -15.74
CA VAL A 55 7.26 25.80 -17.20
C VAL A 55 8.49 24.97 -17.56
N THR A 56 9.61 25.14 -16.85
CA THR A 56 10.79 24.27 -16.96
C THR A 56 10.36 22.81 -16.85
N ALA A 57 9.64 22.44 -15.79
CA ALA A 57 9.22 21.05 -15.58
C ALA A 57 8.40 20.47 -16.74
N SER A 58 7.52 21.27 -17.35
CA SER A 58 6.66 20.85 -18.46
C SER A 58 7.45 20.70 -19.77
N ARG A 59 8.42 21.60 -19.99
CA ARG A 59 9.34 21.56 -21.13
C ARG A 59 10.27 20.35 -21.05
N GLU A 60 10.99 20.19 -19.94
CA GLU A 60 11.92 19.06 -19.71
C GLU A 60 11.20 17.72 -19.83
N LEU A 61 10.01 17.58 -19.24
CA LEU A 61 9.22 16.36 -19.35
C LEU A 61 8.90 16.01 -20.82
N PHE A 62 8.60 16.99 -21.67
CA PHE A 62 8.38 16.74 -23.09
C PHE A 62 9.68 16.44 -23.83
N GLU A 63 10.72 17.26 -23.66
CA GLU A 63 12.01 17.17 -24.37
C GLU A 63 12.72 15.84 -24.10
N GLU A 64 12.67 15.34 -22.86
CA GLU A 64 13.39 14.13 -22.47
C GLU A 64 12.57 12.85 -22.61
N THR A 65 11.24 12.93 -22.64
CA THR A 65 10.39 11.72 -22.65
C THR A 65 9.42 11.63 -23.83
N GLY A 66 9.15 12.73 -24.51
CA GLY A 66 8.09 12.81 -25.53
C GLY A 66 6.67 12.83 -24.96
N ALA A 67 6.46 13.12 -23.67
CA ALA A 67 5.11 13.16 -23.07
C ALA A 67 4.23 14.26 -23.70
N LEU A 68 3.05 13.88 -24.23
CA LEU A 68 2.15 14.79 -24.96
C LEU A 68 0.94 15.26 -24.14
N LYS A 69 0.34 14.33 -23.38
CA LYS A 69 -0.78 14.65 -22.48
C LYS A 69 -0.45 14.13 -21.11
N TYR A 70 -0.46 15.03 -20.13
CA TYR A 70 -0.13 14.70 -18.76
C TYR A 70 -0.78 15.69 -17.79
N LYS A 71 -0.85 15.28 -16.53
CA LYS A 71 -1.11 16.16 -15.40
C LYS A 71 0.13 16.24 -14.54
N ILE A 72 0.68 17.44 -14.38
CA ILE A 72 1.84 17.69 -13.52
C ILE A 72 1.43 18.46 -12.27
N GLU A 73 1.95 18.07 -11.11
CA GLU A 73 1.65 18.68 -9.83
C GLU A 73 2.95 18.92 -9.03
N PRO A 74 3.12 20.10 -8.41
CA PRO A 74 4.25 20.36 -7.54
C PRO A 74 4.10 19.59 -6.22
N VAL A 75 5.17 18.91 -5.79
CA VAL A 75 5.21 18.11 -4.56
C VAL A 75 5.76 18.95 -3.41
N CYS A 76 6.98 19.47 -3.57
CA CYS A 76 7.63 20.37 -2.63
C CYS A 76 8.81 21.09 -3.28
N ASP A 77 9.30 22.12 -2.61
CA ASP A 77 10.59 22.73 -2.94
C ASP A 77 11.69 21.98 -2.17
N TYR A 78 12.90 21.91 -2.70
CA TYR A 78 14.02 21.23 -2.02
C TYR A 78 15.36 21.92 -2.29
N SER A 79 16.35 21.61 -1.46
CA SER A 79 17.74 21.93 -1.70
C SER A 79 18.64 20.74 -1.41
N VAL A 80 19.76 20.68 -2.14
CA VAL A 80 20.82 19.69 -1.95
C VAL A 80 22.13 20.42 -1.74
N THR A 81 22.80 20.11 -0.63
CA THR A 81 24.12 20.63 -0.31
C THR A 81 25.16 19.51 -0.43
N MET A 82 26.11 19.69 -1.34
CA MET A 82 27.24 18.79 -1.58
C MET A 82 28.51 19.64 -1.67
N ASP A 83 29.53 19.26 -0.91
CA ASP A 83 30.82 19.99 -0.84
C ASP A 83 30.66 21.51 -0.67
N GLU A 84 29.83 21.91 0.30
CA GLU A 84 29.48 23.30 0.63
C GLU A 84 28.65 24.06 -0.43
N ILE A 85 28.45 23.49 -1.62
CA ILE A 85 27.62 24.06 -2.68
C ILE A 85 26.17 23.64 -2.46
N THR A 86 25.28 24.62 -2.34
CA THR A 86 23.83 24.38 -2.23
C THR A 86 23.15 24.73 -3.54
N THR A 87 22.47 23.76 -4.12
CA THR A 87 21.54 23.97 -5.24
C THR A 87 20.11 23.72 -4.77
N SER A 88 19.15 24.35 -5.42
CA SER A 88 17.74 24.18 -5.09
C SER A 88 16.90 23.81 -6.30
N GLY A 89 15.76 23.19 -6.08
CA GLY A 89 14.87 22.81 -7.15
C GLY A 89 13.45 22.64 -6.66
N ARG A 90 12.56 22.39 -7.61
CA ARG A 90 11.20 21.94 -7.34
C ARG A 90 11.08 20.47 -7.71
N LEU A 91 10.52 19.70 -6.79
CA LEU A 91 10.14 18.31 -7.01
C LEU A 91 8.70 18.28 -7.50
N LEU A 92 8.46 17.62 -8.62
CA LEU A 92 7.15 17.48 -9.24
C LEU A 92 6.82 16.01 -9.45
N TYR A 93 5.52 15.73 -9.49
CA TYR A 93 4.97 14.46 -9.93
C TYR A 93 4.16 14.68 -11.20
N ALA A 94 4.34 13.83 -12.19
CA ALA A 94 3.54 13.86 -13.42
C ALA A 94 2.85 12.52 -13.66
N LYS A 95 1.55 12.56 -13.93
CA LYS A 95 0.82 11.42 -14.49
C LYS A 95 0.70 11.63 -16.00
N VAL A 96 1.39 10.82 -16.78
CA VAL A 96 1.35 10.87 -18.24
C VAL A 96 0.24 9.95 -18.76
N ASN A 97 -0.58 10.49 -19.65
CA ASN A 97 -1.69 9.80 -20.30
C ASN A 97 -1.37 9.43 -21.76
N GLU A 98 -0.50 10.20 -22.42
CA GLU A 98 -0.12 9.98 -23.82
C GLU A 98 1.36 10.27 -24.03
N MET A 99 2.06 9.31 -24.64
CA MET A 99 3.45 9.42 -25.07
C MET A 99 3.51 9.63 -26.58
N GLY A 100 4.38 10.53 -27.02
CA GLY A 100 4.73 10.78 -28.42
C GLY A 100 6.10 10.21 -28.79
N PRO A 101 6.61 10.53 -29.99
CA PRO A 101 8.00 10.26 -30.32
C PRO A 101 8.93 11.08 -29.42
N LEU A 102 10.09 10.51 -29.08
CA LEU A 102 11.15 11.23 -28.39
C LEU A 102 11.66 12.35 -29.33
N PRO A 103 11.70 13.62 -28.88
CA PRO A 103 12.30 14.71 -29.63
C PRO A 103 13.80 14.49 -29.86
N ASP A 104 14.39 15.19 -30.83
CA ASP A 104 15.84 15.22 -30.98
C ASP A 104 16.46 15.92 -29.75
N SER A 105 17.05 15.12 -28.86
CA SER A 105 17.67 15.57 -27.61
C SER A 105 18.89 14.71 -27.27
N GLU A 106 19.56 15.04 -26.17
CA GLU A 106 20.65 14.26 -25.59
C GLU A 106 20.21 12.92 -24.98
N ILE A 107 18.90 12.64 -24.93
CA ILE A 107 18.34 11.38 -24.44
C ILE A 107 18.37 10.34 -25.55
N CYS A 108 19.03 9.21 -25.27
CA CYS A 108 19.09 8.09 -26.20
C CYS A 108 18.00 7.05 -25.96
N GLU A 109 17.41 7.02 -24.76
CA GLU A 109 16.48 5.97 -24.35
C GLU A 109 15.50 6.43 -23.27
N VAL A 110 14.23 6.06 -23.43
CA VAL A 110 13.17 6.18 -22.44
C VAL A 110 12.71 4.77 -22.06
N SER A 111 12.66 4.47 -20.77
CA SER A 111 12.21 3.17 -20.26
C SER A 111 11.23 3.30 -19.10
N PHE A 112 10.43 2.24 -18.91
CA PHE A 112 9.33 2.20 -17.95
C PHE A 112 9.57 1.12 -16.91
N PHE A 113 9.68 1.50 -15.64
CA PHE A 113 9.99 0.58 -14.55
C PHE A 113 8.90 0.58 -13.47
N LYS A 114 8.57 -0.59 -12.91
CA LYS A 114 7.68 -0.66 -11.74
C LYS A 114 8.36 -0.13 -10.48
N MET A 115 9.64 -0.45 -10.31
CA MET A 115 10.50 0.02 -9.23
C MET A 115 11.64 0.85 -9.81
N MET A 116 12.22 1.71 -8.99
CA MET A 116 13.41 2.46 -9.38
C MET A 116 14.55 1.49 -9.76
N PRO A 117 15.25 1.70 -10.90
CA PRO A 117 16.38 0.86 -11.30
C PRO A 117 17.59 1.11 -10.39
N ASP A 118 18.50 0.13 -10.28
CA ASP A 118 19.65 0.23 -9.38
C ASP A 118 20.75 1.18 -9.88
N ASN A 119 20.94 1.29 -11.21
CA ASN A 119 22.05 2.03 -11.81
C ASN A 119 21.68 3.50 -12.10
N LEU A 120 21.57 4.34 -11.07
CA LEU A 120 21.10 5.72 -11.17
C LEU A 120 22.23 6.75 -11.35
N THR A 121 21.99 7.80 -12.14
CA THR A 121 22.91 8.95 -12.29
C THR A 121 23.10 9.66 -10.95
N TYR A 122 22.01 9.81 -10.18
CA TYR A 122 22.00 10.49 -8.88
C TYR A 122 21.54 9.54 -7.76
N ALA A 123 22.30 8.46 -7.54
CA ALA A 123 21.97 7.37 -6.63
C ALA A 123 21.74 7.80 -5.17
N ASP A 124 22.39 8.87 -4.71
CA ASP A 124 22.22 9.37 -3.34
C ASP A 124 20.99 10.29 -3.19
N VAL A 125 20.48 10.87 -4.28
CA VAL A 125 19.43 11.92 -4.25
C VAL A 125 18.08 11.38 -4.69
N GLN A 126 18.01 10.71 -5.86
CA GLN A 126 16.73 10.31 -6.46
C GLN A 126 15.91 9.35 -5.59
N PRO A 127 16.49 8.36 -4.88
CA PRO A 127 15.70 7.51 -3.96
C PRO A 127 15.03 8.31 -2.84
N ILE A 128 15.71 9.34 -2.31
CA ILE A 128 15.18 10.20 -1.25
C ILE A 128 14.04 11.07 -1.79
N LEU A 129 14.18 11.60 -3.01
CA LEU A 129 13.13 12.36 -3.68
C LEU A 129 11.92 11.49 -4.04
N LEU A 130 12.14 10.26 -4.53
CA LEU A 130 11.05 9.32 -4.83
C LEU A 130 10.22 9.03 -3.59
N ARG A 131 10.86 8.77 -2.44
CA ARG A 131 10.14 8.58 -1.18
C ARG A 131 9.27 9.79 -0.85
N LYS A 132 9.76 11.01 -1.08
CA LYS A 132 8.98 12.23 -0.87
C LYS A 132 7.76 12.32 -1.80
N VAL A 133 7.89 11.89 -3.05
CA VAL A 133 6.77 11.78 -4.00
C VAL A 133 5.76 10.74 -3.55
N LEU A 134 6.21 9.55 -3.15
CA LEU A 134 5.35 8.47 -2.64
C LEU A 134 4.59 8.89 -1.38
N ASP A 135 5.23 9.61 -0.45
CA ASP A 135 4.56 10.18 0.74
C ASP A 135 3.45 11.16 0.35
N PHE A 136 3.72 12.03 -0.62
CA PHE A 136 2.74 13.00 -1.13
C PHE A 136 1.54 12.30 -1.79
N LEU A 137 1.80 11.30 -2.64
CA LEU A 137 0.76 10.51 -3.30
C LEU A 137 -0.05 9.70 -2.29
N SER A 138 0.62 9.05 -1.33
CA SER A 138 -0.01 8.31 -0.24
C SER A 138 -0.94 9.21 0.56
N GLY A 139 -0.51 10.42 0.93
CA GLY A 139 -1.34 11.38 1.66
C GLY A 139 -2.60 11.79 0.90
N LYS A 140 -2.53 11.95 -0.43
CA LYS A 140 -3.70 12.25 -1.27
C LYS A 140 -4.65 11.07 -1.36
N VAL A 141 -4.12 9.87 -1.65
CA VAL A 141 -4.92 8.67 -1.81
C VAL A 141 -5.55 8.20 -0.50
N LEU A 142 -4.86 8.33 0.63
CA LEU A 142 -5.44 8.02 1.94
C LEU A 142 -6.67 8.89 2.23
N LYS A 143 -6.63 10.20 1.92
CA LYS A 143 -7.81 11.07 2.06
C LYS A 143 -8.98 10.61 1.20
N LEU A 144 -8.70 10.12 -0.02
CA LEU A 144 -9.71 9.59 -0.91
C LEU A 144 -10.30 8.27 -0.37
N LEU A 145 -9.45 7.34 0.04
CA LEU A 145 -9.85 6.02 0.56
C LEU A 145 -10.66 6.14 1.85
N GLU A 146 -10.32 7.08 2.73
CA GLU A 146 -11.03 7.32 4.01
C GLU A 146 -12.49 7.78 3.80
N LYS A 147 -12.86 8.32 2.63
CA LYS A 147 -14.28 8.63 2.31
C LYS A 147 -15.18 7.40 2.38
N ASP A 148 -14.63 6.21 2.10
CA ASP A 148 -15.29 4.91 2.27
C ASP A 148 -14.35 3.96 3.02
N LYS A 149 -14.06 4.32 4.28
CA LYS A 149 -13.17 3.56 5.16
C LYS A 149 -13.58 2.08 5.27
N THR A 150 -14.88 1.79 5.29
CA THR A 150 -15.41 0.41 5.37
C THR A 150 -14.87 -0.44 4.22
N ARG A 151 -15.00 0.02 2.98
CA ARG A 151 -14.45 -0.67 1.82
C ARG A 151 -12.92 -0.74 1.88
N ASN A 152 -12.29 0.39 2.18
CA ASN A 152 -10.87 0.62 1.89
C ASN A 152 -9.90 0.31 3.03
N ILE A 153 -10.38 -0.10 4.21
CA ILE A 153 -9.53 -0.25 5.40
C ILE A 153 -8.28 -1.13 5.16
N ASN A 154 -8.38 -2.21 4.37
CA ASN A 154 -7.22 -3.03 4.01
C ASN A 154 -6.15 -2.22 3.27
N ILE A 155 -6.55 -1.48 2.23
CA ILE A 155 -5.63 -0.64 1.43
C ILE A 155 -5.05 0.49 2.28
N ILE A 156 -5.89 1.12 3.12
CA ILE A 156 -5.47 2.18 4.04
C ILE A 156 -4.37 1.68 4.98
N ASN A 157 -4.59 0.51 5.60
CA ASN A 157 -3.61 -0.10 6.49
C ASN A 157 -2.36 -0.55 5.73
N PHE A 158 -2.51 -1.07 4.51
CA PHE A 158 -1.38 -1.47 3.68
C PHE A 158 -0.46 -0.28 3.36
N ILE A 159 -1.02 0.85 2.90
CA ILE A 159 -0.26 2.08 2.65
C ILE A 159 0.45 2.60 3.91
N ARG A 160 -0.17 2.47 5.08
CA ARG A 160 0.38 2.98 6.35
C ARG A 160 1.52 2.14 6.91
N ASN A 161 1.50 0.84 6.65
CA ASN A 161 2.35 -0.12 7.34
C ASN A 161 3.45 -0.71 6.45
N TYR A 162 3.29 -0.65 5.12
CA TYR A 162 4.17 -1.34 4.18
C TYR A 162 4.77 -0.39 3.14
N PRO A 163 5.99 -0.69 2.65
CA PRO A 163 6.58 0.02 1.53
C PRO A 163 5.68 0.00 0.30
N ILE A 164 5.28 1.18 -0.16
CA ILE A 164 4.54 1.38 -1.39
C ILE A 164 5.49 1.90 -2.46
N TYR A 165 5.45 1.33 -3.66
CA TYR A 165 6.34 1.74 -4.76
C TYR A 165 5.57 2.24 -6.01
N ILE A 166 4.27 1.97 -6.13
CA ILE A 166 3.38 2.59 -7.12
C ILE A 166 2.03 2.96 -6.49
N ILE A 167 1.55 4.16 -6.82
CA ILE A 167 0.20 4.64 -6.49
C ILE A 167 -0.40 5.27 -7.74
N GLU A 168 -1.54 4.73 -8.17
CA GLU A 168 -2.31 5.26 -9.29
C GLU A 168 -3.72 5.61 -8.83
N SER A 169 -4.27 6.70 -9.39
CA SER A 169 -5.67 7.08 -9.17
C SER A 169 -6.31 7.60 -10.44
N VAL A 170 -7.60 7.26 -10.61
CA VAL A 170 -8.46 7.73 -11.70
C VAL A 170 -9.81 8.04 -11.06
N GLY A 171 -10.22 9.31 -11.06
CA GLY A 171 -11.42 9.75 -10.34
C GLY A 171 -11.36 9.41 -8.85
N ASP A 172 -12.33 8.63 -8.37
CA ASP A 172 -12.37 8.14 -6.98
C ASP A 172 -11.81 6.71 -6.81
N SER A 173 -11.24 6.13 -7.87
CA SER A 173 -10.63 4.80 -7.87
C SER A 173 -9.11 4.85 -7.68
N VAL A 174 -8.57 3.80 -7.06
CA VAL A 174 -7.17 3.72 -6.63
C VAL A 174 -6.60 2.34 -6.95
N LEU A 175 -5.36 2.29 -7.43
CA LEU A 175 -4.51 1.10 -7.47
C LEU A 175 -3.22 1.38 -6.71
N VAL A 176 -2.82 0.44 -5.86
CA VAL A 176 -1.57 0.51 -5.09
C VAL A 176 -0.76 -0.76 -5.31
N ARG A 177 0.54 -0.61 -5.52
CA ARG A 177 1.50 -1.71 -5.46
C ARG A 177 2.50 -1.48 -4.34
N GLY A 178 2.71 -2.51 -3.53
CA GLY A 178 3.61 -2.47 -2.39
C GLY A 178 4.02 -3.86 -1.96
N ILE A 179 4.94 -3.92 -1.01
CA ILE A 179 5.57 -5.17 -0.58
C ILE A 179 5.28 -5.42 0.89
N SER A 180 4.65 -6.54 1.21
CA SER A 180 4.66 -7.12 2.56
C SER A 180 5.45 -8.43 2.55
N ASP A 181 4.79 -9.57 2.60
CA ASP A 181 5.34 -10.91 2.38
C ASP A 181 5.48 -11.24 0.89
N GLU A 182 4.63 -10.63 0.06
CA GLU A 182 4.63 -10.73 -1.39
C GLU A 182 4.51 -9.32 -2.01
N ASP A 183 4.69 -9.25 -3.34
CA ASP A 183 4.43 -8.05 -4.12
C ASP A 183 2.94 -7.94 -4.45
N TRP A 184 2.21 -7.16 -3.66
CA TRP A 184 0.75 -7.09 -3.68
C TRP A 184 0.24 -5.93 -4.51
N VAL A 185 -0.77 -6.23 -5.34
CA VAL A 185 -1.61 -5.24 -6.00
C VAL A 185 -2.96 -5.14 -5.29
N TYR A 186 -3.27 -3.94 -4.79
CA TYR A 186 -4.57 -3.59 -4.23
C TYR A 186 -5.31 -2.66 -5.19
N ILE A 187 -6.61 -2.89 -5.37
CA ILE A 187 -7.48 -2.07 -6.23
C ILE A 187 -8.76 -1.74 -5.49
N SER A 188 -9.15 -0.46 -5.47
CA SER A 188 -10.47 -0.01 -5.03
C SER A 188 -11.13 0.81 -6.12
N SER A 189 -12.31 0.39 -6.54
CA SER A 189 -13.10 1.10 -7.54
C SER A 189 -14.59 0.84 -7.39
N LYS A 190 -15.42 1.84 -7.74
CA LYS A 190 -16.88 1.74 -7.90
C LYS A 190 -17.31 1.83 -9.37
N SER A 191 -16.39 2.14 -10.27
CA SER A 191 -16.66 2.49 -11.66
C SER A 191 -15.91 1.54 -12.59
N TYR A 192 -16.62 0.91 -13.52
CA TYR A 192 -15.99 0.08 -14.54
C TYR A 192 -14.98 0.88 -15.37
N ASP A 193 -15.32 2.11 -15.76
CA ASP A 193 -14.46 2.95 -16.62
C ASP A 193 -13.16 3.35 -15.90
N GLU A 194 -13.24 3.70 -14.62
CA GLU A 194 -12.05 4.05 -13.83
C GLU A 194 -11.21 2.80 -13.55
N PHE A 195 -11.86 1.68 -13.24
CA PHE A 195 -11.21 0.39 -13.03
C PHE A 195 -10.44 -0.06 -14.28
N PHE A 196 -11.06 0.02 -15.46
CA PHE A 196 -10.39 -0.38 -16.71
C PHE A 196 -9.16 0.46 -16.99
N GLN A 197 -9.22 1.78 -16.78
CA GLN A 197 -8.06 2.66 -16.90
C GLN A 197 -6.95 2.31 -15.89
N LEU A 198 -7.30 1.96 -14.65
CA LEU A 198 -6.30 1.53 -13.66
C LEU A 198 -5.59 0.24 -14.07
N ILE A 199 -6.33 -0.74 -14.61
CA ILE A 199 -5.77 -2.05 -14.95
C ILE A 199 -5.06 -2.11 -16.31
N GLU A 200 -5.08 -1.04 -17.11
CA GLU A 200 -4.26 -0.94 -18.32
C GLU A 200 -2.76 -1.04 -18.04
N GLY A 201 -2.34 -0.64 -16.84
CA GLY A 201 -0.97 -0.74 -16.38
C GLY A 201 -0.59 -2.09 -15.75
N LEU A 202 -1.51 -3.07 -15.72
CA LEU A 202 -1.18 -4.42 -15.24
C LEU A 202 -0.45 -5.22 -16.32
N ASP A 203 0.51 -6.04 -15.91
CA ASP A 203 1.22 -6.98 -16.78
C ASP A 203 1.39 -8.37 -16.14
N GLU A 204 2.17 -9.25 -16.78
CA GLU A 204 2.35 -10.64 -16.33
C GLU A 204 3.15 -10.75 -15.02
N GLU A 205 3.91 -9.72 -14.65
CA GLU A 205 4.69 -9.72 -13.40
C GLU A 205 3.81 -9.42 -12.18
N ASP A 206 2.64 -8.80 -12.36
CA ASP A 206 1.68 -8.58 -11.28
C ASP A 206 1.02 -9.92 -10.90
N LYS A 207 1.54 -10.63 -9.90
CA LYS A 207 1.09 -12.00 -9.57
C LYS A 207 0.16 -12.08 -8.37
N CYS A 208 0.32 -11.21 -7.39
CA CYS A 208 -0.42 -11.27 -6.14
C CYS A 208 -1.41 -10.10 -6.05
N PHE A 209 -2.70 -10.42 -5.91
CA PHE A 209 -3.77 -9.44 -5.80
C PHE A 209 -4.51 -9.64 -4.49
N ALA A 210 -4.79 -8.56 -3.77
CA ALA A 210 -5.44 -8.59 -2.48
C ALA A 210 -6.79 -7.86 -2.49
N VAL A 211 -7.77 -8.41 -1.77
CA VAL A 211 -9.07 -7.79 -1.52
C VAL A 211 -9.85 -7.46 -2.80
N ILE A 212 -9.74 -8.30 -3.83
CA ILE A 212 -10.43 -8.11 -5.10
C ILE A 212 -11.91 -8.42 -4.93
N GLU A 213 -12.81 -7.54 -5.40
CA GLU A 213 -14.26 -7.78 -5.39
C GLU A 213 -14.68 -8.75 -6.52
N ASP A 214 -15.78 -9.52 -6.33
CA ASP A 214 -16.21 -10.56 -7.29
C ASP A 214 -16.29 -10.06 -8.75
N TRP A 215 -16.78 -8.83 -8.97
CA TRP A 215 -16.96 -8.27 -10.31
C TRP A 215 -15.65 -7.93 -11.04
N MET A 216 -14.56 -7.72 -10.29
CA MET A 216 -13.24 -7.38 -10.85
C MET A 216 -12.47 -8.63 -11.31
N LEU A 217 -12.80 -9.81 -10.75
CA LEU A 217 -12.04 -11.04 -10.89
C LEU A 217 -11.71 -11.41 -12.34
N SER A 218 -12.73 -11.48 -13.19
CA SER A 218 -12.57 -11.94 -14.57
C SER A 218 -11.62 -11.05 -15.38
N TYR A 219 -11.60 -9.75 -15.08
CA TYR A 219 -10.77 -8.76 -15.75
C TYR A 219 -9.32 -8.74 -15.25
N ILE A 220 -9.09 -9.15 -14.00
CA ILE A 220 -7.73 -9.27 -13.42
C ILE A 220 -7.11 -10.60 -13.84
N VAL A 221 -7.85 -11.70 -13.69
CA VAL A 221 -7.35 -13.05 -13.99
C VAL A 221 -7.15 -13.23 -15.49
N LYS A 222 -8.08 -12.72 -16.33
CA LYS A 222 -8.08 -12.89 -17.79
C LYS A 222 -7.82 -14.37 -18.16
N ASN A 223 -6.74 -14.64 -18.90
CA ASN A 223 -6.34 -15.98 -19.33
C ASN A 223 -5.26 -16.61 -18.45
N ARG A 224 -4.88 -15.96 -17.34
CA ARG A 224 -3.80 -16.43 -16.45
C ARG A 224 -4.31 -17.53 -15.54
N LYS A 225 -3.45 -18.52 -15.27
CA LYS A 225 -3.77 -19.61 -14.34
C LYS A 225 -3.70 -19.11 -12.90
N ILE A 226 -4.76 -19.34 -12.15
CA ILE A 226 -4.77 -19.12 -10.70
C ILE A 226 -3.95 -20.22 -10.02
N LYS A 227 -2.89 -19.83 -9.35
CA LYS A 227 -2.06 -20.71 -8.51
C LYS A 227 -2.74 -20.98 -7.17
N SER A 228 -3.24 -19.93 -6.52
CA SER A 228 -4.03 -20.02 -5.29
C SER A 228 -5.07 -18.91 -5.23
N ARG A 229 -6.17 -19.20 -4.54
CA ARG A 229 -7.26 -18.24 -4.30
C ARG A 229 -7.84 -18.47 -2.92
N LEU A 230 -7.84 -17.43 -2.09
CA LEU A 230 -8.61 -17.37 -0.86
C LEU A 230 -9.84 -16.49 -1.09
N THR A 231 -11.01 -16.98 -0.71
CA THR A 231 -12.28 -16.24 -0.82
C THR A 231 -12.92 -16.13 0.53
N SER A 232 -13.26 -14.91 0.94
CA SER A 232 -13.84 -14.64 2.24
C SER A 232 -14.91 -13.55 2.15
N VAL A 233 -15.78 -13.53 3.15
CA VAL A 233 -16.63 -12.38 3.42
C VAL A 233 -15.87 -11.47 4.36
N LYS A 234 -15.76 -10.19 3.98
CA LYS A 234 -15.34 -9.13 4.86
C LYS A 234 -16.49 -8.73 5.77
N LEU A 235 -16.23 -8.73 7.07
CA LEU A 235 -17.15 -8.16 8.05
C LEU A 235 -16.48 -6.99 8.76
N VAL A 236 -17.26 -5.96 9.05
CA VAL A 236 -16.80 -4.75 9.73
C VAL A 236 -17.59 -4.53 11.01
N TYR A 237 -16.94 -4.01 12.04
CA TYR A 237 -17.58 -3.76 13.31
C TYR A 237 -18.58 -2.60 13.20
N ASP A 238 -19.78 -2.79 13.73
CA ASP A 238 -20.79 -1.73 13.83
C ASP A 238 -20.66 -1.05 15.20
N SER A 239 -20.14 0.17 15.21
CA SER A 239 -19.94 0.97 16.42
C SER A 239 -21.23 1.30 17.17
N ASN A 240 -22.41 1.09 16.56
CA ASN A 240 -23.69 1.27 17.23
C ASN A 240 -24.11 0.03 18.04
N VAL A 241 -23.45 -1.12 17.83
CA VAL A 241 -23.74 -2.35 18.57
C VAL A 241 -22.90 -2.40 19.83
N PRO A 242 -23.51 -2.47 21.03
CA PRO A 242 -22.75 -2.54 22.26
C PRO A 242 -21.88 -3.81 22.30
N LEU A 243 -20.64 -3.65 22.75
CA LEU A 243 -19.75 -4.80 22.90
C LEU A 243 -20.23 -5.72 24.03
N PRO A 244 -20.22 -7.05 23.81
CA PRO A 244 -20.42 -8.01 24.89
C PRO A 244 -19.43 -7.80 26.05
N THR A 245 -19.79 -8.27 27.25
CA THR A 245 -18.89 -8.23 28.40
C THR A 245 -17.84 -9.34 28.28
N VAL A 246 -16.56 -8.98 28.41
CA VAL A 246 -15.44 -9.92 28.52
C VAL A 246 -15.41 -10.45 29.95
N LYS A 247 -15.41 -11.78 30.12
CA LYS A 247 -15.43 -12.43 31.44
C LYS A 247 -14.07 -13.01 31.83
N SER A 248 -13.30 -13.45 30.83
CA SER A 248 -11.96 -13.98 31.00
C SER A 248 -10.90 -12.90 31.21
N HIS A 249 -9.80 -13.28 31.85
CA HIS A 249 -8.58 -12.48 31.89
C HIS A 249 -7.85 -12.62 30.55
N VAL A 250 -7.97 -11.61 29.68
CA VAL A 250 -7.29 -11.53 28.39
C VAL A 250 -6.03 -10.69 28.55
N VAL A 251 -4.90 -11.18 28.05
CA VAL A 251 -3.58 -10.56 28.16
C VAL A 251 -2.93 -10.36 26.79
N ASP A 252 -1.96 -9.46 26.71
CA ASP A 252 -1.10 -9.32 25.54
C ASP A 252 -0.23 -10.55 25.35
N LEU A 253 -0.11 -11.03 24.11
CA LEU A 253 0.81 -12.10 23.74
C LEU A 253 2.24 -11.58 23.67
N SER A 254 3.19 -12.48 23.85
CA SER A 254 4.62 -12.25 23.65
C SER A 254 5.12 -13.00 22.42
N ILE A 255 6.26 -12.57 21.85
CA ILE A 255 6.88 -13.30 20.74
C ILE A 255 7.23 -14.76 21.12
N ALA A 256 7.43 -15.05 22.41
CA ALA A 256 7.69 -16.40 22.89
C ALA A 256 6.49 -17.36 22.71
N ASP A 257 5.29 -16.83 22.50
CA ASP A 257 4.09 -17.62 22.22
C ASP A 257 4.01 -18.08 20.75
N ALA A 258 4.78 -17.47 19.85
CA ALA A 258 4.68 -17.71 18.41
C ALA A 258 4.92 -19.17 18.00
N PRO A 259 5.95 -19.89 18.52
CA PRO A 259 6.12 -21.31 18.19
C PRO A 259 4.93 -22.17 18.64
N TYR A 260 4.37 -21.89 19.82
CA TYR A 260 3.21 -22.63 20.33
C TYR A 260 1.95 -22.38 19.49
N ILE A 261 1.72 -21.12 19.10
CA ILE A 261 0.62 -20.73 18.22
C ILE A 261 0.77 -21.39 16.85
N PHE A 262 1.98 -21.38 16.29
CA PHE A 262 2.30 -22.05 15.03
C PHE A 262 1.96 -23.54 15.10
N GLU A 263 2.44 -24.23 16.14
CA GLU A 263 2.22 -25.67 16.32
C GLU A 263 0.74 -26.06 16.43
N ASN A 264 -0.09 -25.16 16.93
CA ASN A 264 -1.53 -25.36 17.11
C ASN A 264 -2.39 -24.71 16.01
N SER A 265 -1.78 -24.23 14.92
CA SER A 265 -2.51 -23.63 13.79
C SER A 265 -2.95 -24.68 12.76
N LYS A 266 -4.12 -24.45 12.14
CA LYS A 266 -4.61 -25.24 11.00
C LYS A 266 -4.04 -24.79 9.66
N TYR A 267 -3.40 -23.64 9.63
CA TYR A 267 -2.94 -22.97 8.41
C TYR A 267 -1.41 -22.97 8.29
N LYS A 268 -0.73 -23.99 8.83
CA LYS A 268 0.75 -24.10 8.84
C LYS A 268 1.38 -23.95 7.46
N GLU A 269 0.66 -24.29 6.39
CA GLU A 269 1.12 -24.15 4.99
C GLU A 269 1.18 -22.70 4.49
N TYR A 270 0.52 -21.76 5.18
CA TYR A 270 0.36 -20.37 4.75
C TYR A 270 0.99 -19.36 5.73
N ILE A 271 1.63 -19.84 6.80
CA ILE A 271 2.17 -19.00 7.88
C ILE A 271 3.56 -19.50 8.26
N SER A 272 4.35 -18.64 8.90
CA SER A 272 5.61 -19.02 9.54
C SER A 272 5.65 -18.52 10.99
N ILE A 273 6.63 -19.00 11.77
CA ILE A 273 6.85 -18.49 13.14
C ILE A 273 7.23 -17.01 13.07
N GLU A 274 8.11 -16.64 12.13
CA GLU A 274 8.57 -15.26 11.92
C GLU A 274 7.40 -14.33 11.57
N TYR A 275 6.44 -14.80 10.77
CA TYR A 275 5.22 -14.05 10.50
C TYR A 275 4.40 -13.82 11.77
N ILE A 276 4.20 -14.85 12.61
CA ILE A 276 3.46 -14.70 13.87
C ILE A 276 4.19 -13.74 14.82
N GLU A 277 5.52 -13.84 14.92
CA GLU A 277 6.35 -12.92 15.72
C GLU A 277 6.22 -11.47 15.23
N ASP A 278 6.29 -11.24 13.93
CA ASP A 278 6.05 -9.92 13.32
C ASP A 278 4.66 -9.39 13.69
N ARG A 279 3.62 -10.22 13.57
CA ARG A 279 2.26 -9.81 13.89
C ARG A 279 2.03 -9.53 15.37
N ILE A 280 2.72 -10.23 16.27
CA ILE A 280 2.68 -9.92 17.71
C ILE A 280 3.43 -8.61 18.00
N LYS A 281 4.57 -8.38 17.35
CA LYS A 281 5.42 -7.20 17.58
C LYS A 281 4.85 -5.91 16.99
N ASN A 282 4.33 -5.98 15.76
CA ASN A 282 3.92 -4.83 14.96
C ASN A 282 2.38 -4.71 14.84
N GLY A 283 1.65 -5.74 15.27
CA GLY A 283 0.18 -5.78 15.30
C GLY A 283 -0.38 -5.80 16.71
N ILE A 284 -1.48 -6.54 16.88
CA ILE A 284 -2.10 -6.80 18.19
C ILE A 284 -2.23 -8.31 18.30
N GLY A 285 -1.67 -8.89 19.36
CA GLY A 285 -1.86 -10.28 19.73
C GLY A 285 -2.41 -10.37 21.14
N LEU A 286 -3.57 -11.01 21.31
CA LEU A 286 -4.21 -11.20 22.62
C LEU A 286 -4.49 -12.68 22.87
N GLY A 287 -4.36 -13.10 24.13
CA GLY A 287 -4.54 -14.48 24.55
C GLY A 287 -5.21 -14.66 25.91
N ILE A 288 -5.65 -15.89 26.18
CA ILE A 288 -6.15 -16.35 27.48
C ILE A 288 -5.31 -17.56 27.90
N TYR A 289 -4.80 -17.52 29.13
CA TYR A 289 -4.10 -18.65 29.75
C TYR A 289 -5.00 -19.31 30.81
N GLU A 290 -4.99 -20.64 30.87
CA GLU A 290 -5.46 -21.44 32.02
C GLU A 290 -4.29 -22.31 32.49
N ASP A 291 -3.97 -22.27 33.79
CA ASP A 291 -2.88 -23.06 34.38
C ASP A 291 -1.56 -22.96 33.59
N GLU A 292 -1.13 -21.72 33.30
CA GLU A 292 0.07 -21.36 32.51
C GLU A 292 0.07 -21.81 31.04
N LYS A 293 -1.01 -22.43 30.56
CA LYS A 293 -1.17 -22.87 29.18
C LYS A 293 -1.98 -21.85 28.36
N LEU A 294 -1.47 -21.44 27.20
CA LEU A 294 -2.22 -20.60 26.25
C LEU A 294 -3.36 -21.42 25.63
N VAL A 295 -4.61 -21.06 25.90
CA VAL A 295 -5.79 -21.86 25.51
C VAL A 295 -6.68 -21.21 24.46
N ALA A 296 -6.59 -19.89 24.31
CA ALA A 296 -7.27 -19.13 23.26
C ALA A 296 -6.45 -17.90 22.87
N TRP A 297 -6.50 -17.51 21.59
CA TRP A 297 -5.78 -16.34 21.09
C TRP A 297 -6.42 -15.79 19.81
N ALA A 298 -6.06 -14.55 19.49
CA ALA A 298 -6.27 -13.92 18.19
C ALA A 298 -5.14 -12.92 17.93
N ILE A 299 -4.81 -12.72 16.66
CA ILE A 299 -3.72 -11.82 16.22
C ILE A 299 -4.21 -11.06 14.98
N THR A 300 -3.84 -9.79 14.81
CA THR A 300 -4.14 -9.09 13.55
C THR A 300 -3.27 -9.62 12.40
N HIS A 301 -3.83 -9.67 11.18
CA HIS A 301 -3.10 -9.86 9.93
C HIS A 301 -2.39 -8.57 9.50
N ASP A 302 -1.51 -8.66 8.51
CA ASP A 302 -0.76 -7.55 7.89
C ASP A 302 -1.66 -6.38 7.45
N ASP A 303 -2.81 -6.69 6.86
CA ASP A 303 -3.80 -5.68 6.50
C ASP A 303 -4.58 -5.09 7.69
N GLY A 304 -4.33 -5.55 8.92
CA GLY A 304 -4.96 -5.12 10.17
C GLY A 304 -6.25 -5.87 10.53
N ALA A 305 -6.70 -6.84 9.73
CA ALA A 305 -7.87 -7.64 10.07
C ALA A 305 -7.62 -8.48 11.32
N ILE A 306 -8.61 -8.65 12.19
CA ILE A 306 -8.51 -9.62 13.28
C ILE A 306 -8.51 -11.02 12.66
N GLY A 307 -7.50 -11.82 13.03
CA GLY A 307 -7.22 -13.12 12.47
C GLY A 307 -6.72 -14.10 13.54
N PHE A 308 -6.22 -15.25 13.08
CA PHE A 308 -5.63 -16.29 13.92
C PHE A 308 -6.49 -16.73 15.11
N LEU A 309 -7.80 -16.47 15.07
CA LEU A 309 -8.68 -16.79 16.18
C LEU A 309 -8.70 -18.30 16.38
N ASN A 310 -8.24 -18.76 17.54
CA ASN A 310 -8.28 -20.16 17.90
C ASN A 310 -8.62 -20.34 19.37
N VAL A 311 -9.27 -21.47 19.65
CA VAL A 311 -9.51 -21.99 21.00
C VAL A 311 -9.20 -23.48 20.95
N LEU A 312 -8.28 -23.91 21.82
CA LEU A 312 -7.91 -25.32 21.96
C LEU A 312 -9.16 -26.18 22.22
N GLU A 313 -9.18 -27.40 21.67
CA GLU A 313 -10.40 -28.20 21.58
C GLU A 313 -11.07 -28.43 22.94
N ASP A 314 -10.26 -28.76 23.96
CA ASP A 314 -10.68 -29.03 25.34
C ASP A 314 -11.20 -27.78 26.08
N TYR A 315 -10.96 -26.59 25.54
CA TYR A 315 -11.32 -25.30 26.13
C TYR A 315 -12.45 -24.60 25.36
N ARG A 316 -13.01 -25.26 24.34
CA ARG A 316 -14.14 -24.72 23.57
C ARG A 316 -15.43 -24.67 24.40
N ARG A 317 -16.38 -23.84 23.96
CA ARG A 317 -17.69 -23.59 24.61
C ARG A 317 -17.61 -22.94 26.01
N LYS A 318 -16.43 -22.50 26.45
CA LYS A 318 -16.24 -21.69 27.67
C LYS A 318 -16.44 -20.18 27.46
N GLY A 319 -16.65 -19.71 26.22
CA GLY A 319 -16.80 -18.29 25.88
C GLY A 319 -15.52 -17.60 25.38
N TYR A 320 -14.37 -18.27 25.45
CA TYR A 320 -13.06 -17.66 25.17
C TYR A 320 -12.88 -17.04 23.79
N GLY A 321 -13.43 -17.66 22.74
CA GLY A 321 -13.37 -17.08 21.41
C GLY A 321 -14.09 -15.72 21.34
N MET A 322 -15.21 -15.56 22.05
CA MET A 322 -15.94 -14.30 22.13
C MET A 322 -15.14 -13.28 22.93
N ASP A 323 -14.64 -13.67 24.09
CA ASP A 323 -13.90 -12.79 25.00
C ASP A 323 -12.63 -12.21 24.36
N VAL A 324 -11.84 -13.05 23.68
CA VAL A 324 -10.66 -12.59 22.92
C VAL A 324 -11.08 -11.68 21.76
N THR A 325 -12.11 -12.05 21.00
CA THR A 325 -12.59 -11.22 19.87
C THR A 325 -13.05 -9.85 20.33
N VAL A 326 -13.80 -9.77 21.43
CA VAL A 326 -14.26 -8.50 21.99
C VAL A 326 -13.09 -7.69 22.54
N ALA A 327 -12.12 -8.32 23.20
CA ALA A 327 -10.91 -7.64 23.66
C ALA A 327 -10.10 -7.06 22.49
N MET A 328 -9.98 -7.79 21.37
CA MET A 328 -9.35 -7.28 20.14
C MET A 328 -10.10 -6.06 19.59
N ILE A 329 -11.43 -6.11 19.52
CA ILE A 329 -12.24 -4.97 19.08
C ILE A 329 -12.00 -3.74 19.98
N LYS A 330 -12.04 -3.92 21.31
CA LYS A 330 -11.79 -2.83 22.27
C LYS A 330 -10.42 -2.20 22.05
N ARG A 331 -9.36 -3.03 21.97
CA ARG A 331 -8.00 -2.54 21.78
C ARG A 331 -7.85 -1.78 20.46
N LEU A 332 -8.43 -2.28 19.37
CA LEU A 332 -8.41 -1.59 18.08
C LEU A 332 -9.11 -0.23 18.16
N LEU A 333 -10.28 -0.16 18.80
CA LEU A 333 -11.02 1.09 18.96
C LEU A 333 -10.29 2.10 19.85
N GLU A 334 -9.65 1.66 20.93
CA GLU A 334 -8.82 2.49 21.82
C GLU A 334 -7.63 3.12 21.07
N LEU A 335 -7.09 2.41 20.07
CA LEU A 335 -6.03 2.89 19.18
C LEU A 335 -6.55 3.73 18.00
N GLY A 336 -7.86 4.02 17.93
CA GLY A 336 -8.49 4.72 16.81
C GLY A 336 -8.51 3.93 15.50
N GLN A 337 -8.25 2.63 15.56
CA GLN A 337 -8.26 1.72 14.41
C GLN A 337 -9.68 1.19 14.15
N PHE A 338 -9.93 0.73 12.93
CA PHE A 338 -11.25 0.25 12.50
C PHE A 338 -11.29 -1.28 12.55
N PRO A 339 -12.09 -1.91 13.43
CA PRO A 339 -12.12 -3.36 13.56
C PRO A 339 -12.85 -4.05 12.40
N PHE A 340 -12.23 -5.08 11.83
CA PHE A 340 -12.78 -5.89 10.75
C PHE A 340 -12.16 -7.28 10.73
N VAL A 341 -12.82 -8.22 10.04
CA VAL A 341 -12.40 -9.62 9.89
C VAL A 341 -12.67 -10.12 8.48
N HIS A 342 -11.94 -11.16 8.07
CA HIS A 342 -12.23 -11.95 6.87
C HIS A 342 -12.58 -13.36 7.29
N ILE A 343 -13.73 -13.87 6.85
CA ILE A 343 -14.19 -15.20 7.24
C ILE A 343 -14.66 -15.94 5.98
N GLU A 344 -14.11 -17.13 5.73
CA GLU A 344 -14.57 -18.03 4.67
C GLU A 344 -16.07 -18.36 4.86
N GLU A 345 -16.83 -18.41 3.76
CA GLU A 345 -18.29 -18.52 3.81
C GLU A 345 -18.80 -19.80 4.49
N ASP A 346 -18.03 -20.88 4.40
CA ASP A 346 -18.31 -22.18 4.99
C ASP A 346 -17.92 -22.27 6.48
N ASN A 347 -17.16 -21.30 7.00
CA ASN A 347 -16.82 -21.22 8.41
C ASN A 347 -17.96 -20.62 9.25
N VAL A 348 -19.07 -21.35 9.32
CA VAL A 348 -20.30 -20.97 10.02
C VAL A 348 -20.05 -20.65 11.50
N LYS A 349 -19.10 -21.32 12.14
CA LYS A 349 -18.78 -21.09 13.57
C LYS A 349 -18.16 -19.71 13.78
N SER A 350 -17.11 -19.35 13.04
CA SER A 350 -16.49 -18.04 13.13
C SER A 350 -17.43 -16.93 12.66
N MET A 351 -18.21 -17.18 11.60
CA MET A 351 -19.23 -16.24 11.10
C MET A 351 -20.25 -15.89 12.20
N ASN A 352 -20.83 -16.89 12.85
CA ASN A 352 -21.79 -16.68 13.94
C ASN A 352 -21.17 -15.97 15.14
N LEU A 353 -19.90 -16.27 15.47
CA LEU A 353 -19.19 -15.61 16.56
C LEU A 353 -18.95 -14.14 16.25
N ALA A 354 -18.49 -13.80 15.05
CA ALA A 354 -18.27 -12.42 14.62
C ALA A 354 -19.59 -11.61 14.62
N LEU A 355 -20.67 -12.17 14.06
CA LEU A 355 -21.98 -11.50 14.08
C LEU A 355 -22.45 -11.22 15.52
N LYS A 356 -22.27 -12.16 16.45
CA LYS A 356 -22.59 -11.96 17.87
C LYS A 356 -21.68 -10.96 18.58
N ALA A 357 -20.44 -10.79 18.10
CA ALA A 357 -19.50 -9.81 18.64
C ALA A 357 -19.80 -8.37 18.16
N GLY A 358 -20.76 -8.19 17.24
CA GLY A 358 -21.16 -6.89 16.71
C GLY A 358 -20.62 -6.56 15.32
N PHE A 359 -20.03 -7.54 14.62
CA PHE A 359 -19.69 -7.38 13.22
C PHE A 359 -20.92 -7.51 12.31
N ARG A 360 -20.90 -6.81 11.17
CA ARG A 360 -21.86 -6.98 10.08
C ARG A 360 -21.13 -7.36 8.80
N LYS A 361 -21.77 -8.16 7.94
CA LYS A 361 -21.26 -8.46 6.59
C LYS A 361 -21.19 -7.18 5.76
N ASP A 362 -20.11 -7.01 5.01
CA ASP A 362 -19.91 -5.91 4.08
C ASP A 362 -19.92 -6.41 2.63
N ARG A 363 -18.90 -7.19 2.24
CA ARG A 363 -18.78 -7.72 0.87
C ARG A 363 -17.94 -8.99 0.84
N ARG A 364 -17.98 -9.69 -0.29
CA ARG A 364 -17.09 -10.83 -0.57
C ARG A 364 -15.86 -10.34 -1.33
N VAL A 365 -14.70 -10.87 -0.96
CA VAL A 365 -13.38 -10.46 -1.46
C VAL A 365 -12.46 -11.65 -1.70
N HIS A 366 -11.43 -11.44 -2.51
CA HIS A 366 -10.51 -12.47 -2.94
C HIS A 366 -9.05 -12.03 -2.82
N TRP A 367 -8.21 -12.94 -2.31
CA TRP A 367 -6.77 -12.89 -2.50
C TRP A 367 -6.41 -13.92 -3.55
N ILE A 368 -5.62 -13.52 -4.53
CA ILE A 368 -5.31 -14.34 -5.71
C ILE A 368 -3.81 -14.29 -5.93
N LYS A 369 -3.21 -15.48 -6.10
CA LYS A 369 -1.88 -15.63 -6.66
C LYS A 369 -1.99 -16.24 -8.05
N LEU A 370 -1.48 -15.55 -9.05
CA LEU A 370 -1.40 -16.01 -10.43
C LEU A 370 -0.01 -16.62 -10.70
N ASN A 371 0.07 -17.48 -11.72
CA ASN A 371 1.36 -18.02 -12.19
C ASN A 371 2.23 -16.94 -12.87
#